data_AF-A0ABD5Q1V3-F1
#
_entry.id   AF-A0ABD5Q1V3-F1
#
_cell.length_a   1.000
_cell.length_b   1.000
_cell.length_c   1.000
_cell.angle_alpha   90.00
_cell.angle_beta   90.00
_cell.angle_gamma   90.00
#
_symmetry.space_group_name_H-M   'P 1'
#
loop_
_entity.id
_entity.type
_entity.pdbx_description
1 polymer ?
#
loop_
_entity_poly.entity_id
_entity_poly.type
_entity_poly.pdbx_seq_one_letter_code
_entity_poly.pdbx_strand_id
1 'polypeptide(L)'
;MHENDDSSNIASKLLGEGTSRREFMDTTAKLGGSALALSALGGGTVAAADGTQTEGAAVTFQNQESDGSTVMVASAALPEGGFVAIHDATLLQGEVLGSVIGVSELLDAGEHQNVEITLFEGVPGAQFDQSALQETQPLIAMPHQNTNDNDAYDFVSSEGQDDGPYTNAGAPVVGLAYVVVQSETTMGGETTTTQ
;
A
#
# COMPACT_ATOMS: atom_id res chain seq x y z
N MET A 1 23.17 21.57 -54.66
CA MET A 1 21.87 21.95 -55.26
C MET A 1 20.84 21.66 -54.18
N HIS A 2 20.46 22.49 -53.22
CA HIS A 2 20.30 23.96 -53.10
C HIS A 2 19.61 24.59 -54.30
N GLU A 3 18.28 24.73 -54.18
CA GLU A 3 17.35 25.66 -54.81
C GLU A 3 15.99 25.40 -54.11
N ASN A 4 15.47 26.24 -53.21
CA ASN A 4 15.04 27.65 -53.23
C ASN A 4 13.55 27.83 -53.57
N ASP A 5 12.88 28.56 -52.66
CA ASP A 5 11.71 29.43 -52.86
C ASP A 5 10.37 28.74 -53.24
N ASP A 6 9.18 29.19 -52.88
CA ASP A 6 8.72 30.52 -52.46
C ASP A 6 7.29 30.41 -51.90
N SER A 7 6.92 31.43 -51.12
CA SER A 7 5.61 32.08 -51.13
C SER A 7 4.36 31.39 -50.56
N SER A 8 4.13 31.74 -49.30
CA SER A 8 2.88 32.30 -48.76
C SER A 8 1.84 32.84 -49.77
N ASN A 9 0.57 32.43 -49.59
CA ASN A 9 -0.69 33.16 -49.81
C ASN A 9 -1.87 32.16 -49.62
N ILE A 10 -3.06 32.44 -49.08
CA ILE A 10 -3.82 33.67 -48.84
C ILE A 10 -5.05 33.33 -47.96
N ALA A 11 -5.49 34.33 -47.20
CA ALA A 11 -6.89 34.67 -46.94
C ALA A 11 -7.78 33.77 -46.06
N SER A 12 -7.87 34.16 -44.79
CA SER A 12 -9.17 34.20 -44.09
C SER A 12 -9.40 35.61 -43.56
N LYS A 13 -10.15 36.36 -44.35
CA LYS A 13 -10.71 37.68 -44.04
C LYS A 13 -11.97 37.47 -43.21
N LEU A 14 -11.93 37.82 -41.92
CA LEU A 14 -13.13 38.06 -41.13
C LEU A 14 -13.01 39.42 -40.45
N LEU A 15 -13.65 40.42 -41.08
CA LEU A 15 -14.04 41.65 -40.42
C LEU A 15 -15.20 41.32 -39.46
N GLY A 16 -14.99 41.59 -38.18
CA GLY A 16 -16.06 41.73 -37.19
C GLY A 16 -15.82 43.03 -36.44
N GLU A 17 -16.76 43.95 -36.59
CA GLU A 17 -16.70 45.34 -36.16
C GLU A 17 -16.63 45.47 -34.63
N GLY A 18 -15.54 46.06 -34.13
CA GLY A 18 -15.37 46.37 -32.72
C GLY A 18 -16.06 47.68 -32.33
N THR A 19 -17.34 47.61 -31.94
CA THR A 19 -18.01 48.67 -31.17
C THR A 19 -18.94 48.07 -30.12
N SER A 20 -18.45 47.95 -28.89
CA SER A 20 -19.21 48.12 -27.63
C SER A 20 -18.23 48.00 -26.46
N ARG A 21 -17.66 49.10 -25.96
CA ARG A 21 -18.15 49.91 -24.83
C ARG A 21 -18.65 49.08 -23.62
N ARG A 22 -17.72 48.86 -22.68
CA ARG A 22 -17.88 48.80 -21.22
C ARG A 22 -19.10 48.06 -20.67
N GLU A 23 -18.87 46.83 -20.22
CA GLU A 23 -19.57 46.22 -19.08
C GLU A 23 -18.48 45.74 -18.12
N PHE A 24 -18.36 46.40 -16.97
CA PHE A 24 -17.60 45.90 -15.83
C PHE A 24 -18.34 44.66 -15.31
N MET A 25 -17.87 43.46 -15.66
CA MET A 25 -18.34 42.24 -15.02
C MET A 25 -17.61 42.07 -13.69
N ASP A 26 -18.38 42.35 -12.65
CA ASP A 26 -18.18 42.03 -11.24
C ASP A 26 -17.56 40.63 -11.09
N THR A 27 -16.30 40.58 -10.65
CA THR A 27 -15.67 39.34 -10.17
C THR A 27 -16.24 39.06 -8.80
N THR A 28 -17.46 38.55 -8.75
CA THR A 28 -17.98 37.93 -7.54
C THR A 28 -17.51 36.48 -7.53
N ALA A 29 -16.33 36.27 -6.93
CA ALA A 29 -15.90 34.95 -6.51
C ALA A 29 -16.97 34.38 -5.57
N LYS A 30 -17.74 33.38 -6.04
CA LYS A 30 -18.57 32.54 -5.18
C LYS A 30 -17.63 31.62 -4.39
N LEU A 31 -17.09 32.17 -3.30
CA LEU A 31 -16.61 31.40 -2.17
C LEU A 31 -17.82 30.63 -1.61
N GLY A 32 -17.97 29.38 -2.02
CA GLY A 32 -18.85 28.41 -1.38
C GLY A 32 -18.30 28.03 -0.01
N GLY A 33 -18.25 29.00 0.90
CA GLY A 33 -17.96 28.79 2.31
C GLY A 33 -19.25 28.38 3.01
N SER A 34 -19.50 27.08 3.13
CA SER A 34 -20.41 26.58 4.16
C SER A 34 -19.72 26.71 5.50
N ALA A 35 -19.73 27.92 6.08
CA ALA A 35 -19.41 28.13 7.48
C ALA A 35 -20.61 27.65 8.32
N LEU A 36 -20.53 26.43 8.84
CA LEU A 36 -21.40 25.99 9.92
C LEU A 36 -20.99 26.76 11.19
N ALA A 37 -21.80 27.73 11.60
CA ALA A 37 -21.62 28.45 12.85
C ALA A 37 -21.92 27.51 14.04
N LEU A 38 -20.90 27.21 14.84
CA LEU A 38 -21.07 26.52 16.13
C LEU A 38 -20.83 27.51 17.26
N SER A 39 -21.90 27.96 17.90
CA SER A 39 -21.84 28.77 19.11
C SER A 39 -22.70 28.16 20.20
N ALA A 40 -22.08 27.43 21.14
CA ALA A 40 -22.51 27.29 22.54
C ALA A 40 -21.46 26.53 23.36
N LEU A 41 -21.36 26.92 24.64
CA LEU A 41 -20.33 26.56 25.61
C LEU A 41 -20.42 25.10 26.09
N GLY A 42 -19.26 24.45 26.27
CA GLY A 42 -19.09 23.32 27.19
C GLY A 42 -18.68 21.99 26.54
N GLY A 43 -17.46 21.55 26.80
CA GLY A 43 -16.97 20.20 26.46
C GLY A 43 -15.58 20.26 25.82
N GLY A 44 -14.58 19.64 26.47
CA GLY A 44 -13.18 19.68 26.05
C GLY A 44 -12.97 19.30 24.59
N THR A 45 -12.11 20.06 23.92
CA THR A 45 -11.64 19.80 22.56
C THR A 45 -10.85 18.48 22.55
N VAL A 46 -11.49 17.38 22.17
CA VAL A 46 -10.75 16.33 21.45
C VAL A 46 -10.62 16.84 20.02
N ALA A 47 -9.39 17.19 19.63
CA ALA A 47 -9.08 17.39 18.22
C ALA A 47 -9.38 16.05 17.54
N ALA A 48 -10.52 15.96 16.85
CA ALA A 48 -10.71 14.92 15.87
C ALA A 48 -9.57 15.08 14.86
N ALA A 49 -8.69 14.10 14.81
CA ALA A 49 -7.64 14.02 13.82
C ALA A 49 -8.32 14.21 12.46
N ASP A 50 -7.98 15.31 11.82
CA ASP A 50 -8.21 15.51 10.40
C ASP A 50 -7.52 14.32 9.73
N GLY A 51 -8.31 13.34 9.29
CA GLY A 51 -7.83 12.15 8.61
C GLY A 51 -7.24 12.60 7.29
N THR A 52 -5.94 12.95 7.33
CA THR A 52 -5.11 13.11 6.17
C THR A 52 -5.31 11.83 5.35
N GLN A 53 -6.03 11.96 4.24
CA GLN A 53 -6.03 10.98 3.16
C GLN A 53 -4.55 10.67 2.89
N THR A 54 -4.09 9.47 3.22
CA THR A 54 -2.73 9.06 2.94
C THR A 54 -2.60 9.08 1.41
N GLU A 55 -1.94 10.09 0.84
CA GLU A 55 -1.83 10.26 -0.63
C GLU A 55 -0.96 9.18 -1.32
N GLY A 56 -0.63 8.10 -0.61
CA GLY A 56 0.13 6.97 -1.11
C GLY A 56 -0.01 5.76 -0.19
N ALA A 57 0.48 4.61 -0.64
CA ALA A 57 0.44 3.43 0.20
C ALA A 57 1.39 3.56 1.39
N ALA A 58 1.05 2.93 2.50
CA ALA A 58 1.89 2.85 3.68
C ALA A 58 1.72 1.50 4.36
N VAL A 59 2.74 1.06 5.08
CA VAL A 59 2.66 -0.13 5.92
C VAL A 59 3.47 0.10 7.19
N THR A 60 2.93 -0.32 8.31
CA THR A 60 3.63 -0.35 9.59
C THR A 60 3.72 -1.78 10.06
N PHE A 61 4.95 -2.30 10.09
CA PHE A 61 5.25 -3.62 10.60
C PHE A 61 6.22 -3.47 11.76
N GLN A 62 5.87 -4.04 12.91
CA GLN A 62 6.59 -3.84 14.17
C GLN A 62 7.26 -5.14 14.60
N ASN A 63 8.41 -4.99 15.27
CA ASN A 63 9.07 -6.10 15.93
C ASN A 63 8.09 -6.80 16.87
N GLN A 64 8.06 -8.12 16.82
CA GLN A 64 7.08 -8.91 17.56
C GLN A 64 7.63 -10.28 17.93
N GLU A 65 6.97 -10.91 18.88
CA GLU A 65 7.15 -12.33 19.18
C GLU A 65 6.04 -13.12 18.48
N SER A 66 6.38 -14.30 17.97
CA SER A 66 5.45 -15.17 17.25
C SER A 66 5.78 -16.64 17.54
N ASP A 67 4.81 -17.52 17.33
CA ASP A 67 5.03 -18.97 17.25
C ASP A 67 5.71 -19.41 15.93
N GLY A 68 5.93 -18.45 15.02
CA GLY A 68 6.55 -18.63 13.72
C GLY A 68 5.56 -18.92 12.59
N SER A 69 4.29 -19.16 12.89
CA SER A 69 3.26 -19.52 11.89
C SER A 69 2.43 -18.32 11.44
N THR A 70 2.26 -17.32 12.30
CA THR A 70 1.50 -16.10 11.96
C THR A 70 2.24 -14.83 12.38
N VAL A 71 1.98 -13.74 11.68
CA VAL A 71 2.48 -12.40 12.03
C VAL A 71 1.37 -11.38 11.95
N MET A 72 1.52 -10.30 12.73
CA MET A 72 0.59 -9.19 12.77
C MET A 72 1.20 -7.94 12.12
N VAL A 73 0.57 -7.44 11.06
CA VAL A 73 0.89 -6.13 10.47
C VAL A 73 0.05 -5.09 11.19
N ALA A 74 0.73 -4.12 11.83
CA ALA A 74 0.06 -3.15 12.71
C ALA A 74 -0.90 -2.25 11.93
N SER A 75 -0.48 -1.76 10.77
CA SER A 75 -1.37 -1.06 9.85
C SER A 75 -0.90 -1.16 8.39
N ALA A 76 -1.86 -1.07 7.47
CA ALA A 76 -1.63 -0.93 6.04
C ALA A 76 -2.61 0.08 5.45
N ALA A 77 -2.08 1.06 4.72
CA ALA A 77 -2.85 2.04 3.97
C ALA A 77 -2.72 1.69 2.49
N LEU A 78 -3.84 1.37 1.84
CA LEU A 78 -3.89 1.00 0.43
C LEU A 78 -4.71 2.04 -0.34
N PRO A 79 -4.12 2.77 -1.31
CA PRO A 79 -4.85 3.75 -2.12
C PRO A 79 -5.96 3.10 -2.94
N GLU A 80 -5.71 1.88 -3.41
CA GLU A 80 -6.66 1.01 -4.08
C GLU A 80 -6.71 -0.33 -3.33
N GLY A 81 -7.59 -1.26 -3.70
CA GLY A 81 -7.60 -2.59 -3.07
C GLY A 81 -6.30 -3.36 -3.32
N GLY A 82 -6.03 -4.39 -2.52
CA GLY A 82 -4.85 -5.21 -2.70
C GLY A 82 -4.55 -6.13 -1.54
N PHE A 83 -3.27 -6.47 -1.39
CA PHE A 83 -2.77 -7.46 -0.45
C PHE A 83 -1.57 -6.93 0.31
N VAL A 84 -1.27 -7.53 1.46
CA VAL A 84 0.01 -7.35 2.13
C VAL A 84 0.76 -8.67 2.05
N ALA A 85 1.88 -8.68 1.33
CA ALA A 85 2.79 -9.80 1.25
C ALA A 85 3.87 -9.69 2.33
N ILE A 86 4.27 -10.83 2.89
CA ILE A 86 5.40 -10.94 3.81
C ILE A 86 6.55 -11.62 3.08
N HIS A 87 7.67 -10.91 2.99
CA HIS A 87 8.92 -11.42 2.45
C HIS A 87 9.91 -11.75 3.56
N ASP A 88 10.72 -12.78 3.33
CA ASP A 88 11.91 -13.04 4.15
C ASP A 88 13.13 -12.20 3.71
N ALA A 89 14.27 -12.43 4.37
CA ALA A 89 15.51 -11.70 4.10
C ALA A 89 16.11 -11.98 2.71
N THR A 90 15.69 -13.04 2.00
CA THR A 90 16.21 -13.37 0.66
C THR A 90 15.79 -12.35 -0.39
N LEU A 91 14.74 -11.56 -0.13
CA LEU A 91 14.38 -10.41 -0.97
C LEU A 91 15.55 -9.44 -1.14
N LEU A 92 16.30 -9.19 -0.05
CA LEU A 92 17.46 -8.29 -0.06
C LEU A 92 18.67 -8.88 -0.79
N GLN A 93 18.63 -10.18 -1.07
CA GLN A 93 19.63 -10.92 -1.85
C GLN A 93 19.24 -11.04 -3.33
N GLY A 94 18.08 -10.50 -3.72
CA GLY A 94 17.59 -10.48 -5.09
C GLY A 94 16.55 -11.56 -5.42
N GLU A 95 16.15 -12.39 -4.45
CA GLU A 95 15.10 -13.41 -4.64
C GLU A 95 13.72 -12.78 -4.50
N VAL A 96 13.25 -12.07 -5.53
CA VAL A 96 12.00 -11.29 -5.46
C VAL A 96 10.77 -12.19 -5.28
N LEU A 97 10.62 -13.22 -6.12
CA LEU A 97 9.46 -14.11 -6.09
C LEU A 97 9.57 -15.15 -4.96
N GLY A 98 10.76 -15.73 -4.80
CA GLY A 98 11.01 -16.81 -3.83
C GLY A 98 11.00 -16.35 -2.37
N SER A 99 11.14 -15.05 -2.11
CA SER A 99 11.10 -14.49 -0.76
C SER A 99 9.69 -14.37 -0.17
N VAL A 100 8.63 -14.45 -0.98
CA VAL A 100 7.25 -14.35 -0.49
C VAL A 100 6.91 -15.59 0.33
N ILE A 101 6.75 -15.40 1.64
CA ILE A 101 6.44 -16.47 2.59
C ILE A 101 5.06 -16.34 3.22
N GLY A 102 4.29 -15.29 2.91
CA GLY A 102 2.93 -15.14 3.42
C GLY A 102 2.18 -14.03 2.69
N VAL A 103 0.86 -14.11 2.66
CA VAL A 103 0.00 -13.10 2.04
C VAL A 103 -1.28 -12.94 2.85
N SER A 104 -1.74 -11.71 3.01
CA SER A 104 -3.04 -11.43 3.61
C SER A 104 -4.19 -11.89 2.69
N GLU A 105 -5.41 -11.91 3.23
CA GLU A 105 -6.60 -11.85 2.39
C GLU A 105 -6.66 -10.51 1.62
N LEU A 106 -7.56 -10.44 0.63
CA LEU A 106 -7.83 -9.20 -0.09
C LEU A 106 -8.31 -8.12 0.89
N LEU A 107 -7.69 -6.95 0.81
CA LEU A 107 -8.02 -5.77 1.56
C LEU A 107 -8.59 -4.72 0.62
N ASP A 108 -9.73 -4.13 0.97
CA ASP A 108 -10.33 -3.02 0.24
C ASP A 108 -9.41 -1.78 0.26
N ALA A 109 -9.70 -0.79 -0.60
CA ALA A 109 -9.02 0.51 -0.52
C ALA A 109 -9.28 1.18 0.84
N GLY A 110 -8.24 1.72 1.47
CA GLY A 110 -8.31 2.43 2.75
C GLY A 110 -7.26 1.98 3.78
N GLU A 111 -7.56 2.24 5.04
CA GLU A 111 -6.69 1.93 6.18
C GLU A 111 -7.16 0.64 6.87
N HIS A 112 -6.24 -0.29 7.05
CA HIS A 112 -6.44 -1.55 7.75
C HIS A 112 -5.52 -1.62 8.96
N GLN A 113 -5.99 -2.22 10.04
CA GLN A 113 -5.24 -2.36 11.29
C GLN A 113 -5.27 -3.80 11.76
N ASN A 114 -4.18 -4.23 12.38
CA ASN A 114 -4.04 -5.59 12.91
C ASN A 114 -4.38 -6.65 11.84
N VAL A 115 -3.70 -6.54 10.69
CA VAL A 115 -3.84 -7.53 9.61
C VAL A 115 -3.03 -8.76 10.00
N GLU A 116 -3.72 -9.85 10.30
CA GLU A 116 -3.12 -11.15 10.58
C GLU A 116 -2.74 -11.83 9.26
N ILE A 117 -1.53 -12.37 9.19
CA ILE A 117 -1.01 -13.06 8.01
C ILE A 117 -0.40 -14.39 8.44
N THR A 118 -0.89 -15.47 7.83
CA THR A 118 -0.31 -16.81 7.97
C THR A 118 0.92 -16.93 7.09
N LEU A 119 1.98 -17.53 7.64
CA LEU A 119 3.23 -17.79 6.95
C LEU A 119 3.26 -19.23 6.43
N PHE A 120 3.96 -19.44 5.32
CA PHE A 120 4.20 -20.70 4.62
C PHE A 120 2.93 -21.46 4.20
N GLU A 121 1.80 -20.78 4.15
CA GLU A 121 0.52 -21.35 3.73
C GLU A 121 -0.23 -20.35 2.85
N GLY A 122 -1.01 -20.86 1.89
CA GLY A 122 -1.98 -20.05 1.16
C GLY A 122 -1.41 -19.04 0.16
N VAL A 123 -0.10 -19.04 -0.10
CA VAL A 123 0.52 -18.18 -1.13
C VAL A 123 0.42 -18.86 -2.51
N PRO A 124 -0.38 -18.35 -3.45
CA PRO A 124 -0.50 -18.93 -4.79
C PRO A 124 0.83 -18.89 -5.55
N GLY A 125 1.24 -20.00 -6.14
CA GLY A 125 2.49 -20.11 -6.91
C GLY A 125 3.76 -20.32 -6.07
N ALA A 126 3.67 -20.32 -4.74
CA ALA A 126 4.77 -20.66 -3.85
C ALA A 126 4.57 -22.03 -3.19
N GLN A 127 5.68 -22.75 -2.99
CA GLN A 127 5.70 -24.03 -2.30
C GLN A 127 6.74 -23.98 -1.19
N PHE A 128 6.36 -24.49 -0.02
CA PHE A 128 7.17 -24.42 1.19
C PHE A 128 7.43 -25.81 1.75
N ASP A 129 8.67 -26.05 2.17
CA ASP A 129 9.08 -27.30 2.85
C ASP A 129 8.91 -27.22 4.38
N GLN A 130 8.46 -26.08 4.90
CA GLN A 130 8.24 -25.80 6.31
C GLN A 130 6.87 -25.13 6.51
N SER A 131 6.36 -25.15 7.74
CA SER A 131 5.06 -24.55 8.09
C SER A 131 5.17 -23.37 9.06
N ALA A 132 6.37 -23.04 9.51
CA ALA A 132 6.64 -21.98 10.46
C ALA A 132 8.10 -21.52 10.38
N LEU A 133 8.36 -20.30 10.83
CA LEU A 133 9.72 -19.79 11.04
C LEU A 133 10.44 -20.66 12.07
N GLN A 134 11.65 -21.10 11.74
CA GLN A 134 12.47 -21.93 12.62
C GLN A 134 13.39 -21.10 13.52
N GLU A 135 13.65 -19.86 13.15
CA GLU A 135 14.56 -18.97 13.85
C GLU A 135 14.09 -17.52 13.77
N THR A 136 14.58 -16.74 14.73
CA THR A 136 14.37 -15.29 14.78
C THR A 136 15.06 -14.63 13.58
N GLN A 137 14.30 -13.85 12.81
CA GLN A 137 14.81 -13.24 11.59
C GLN A 137 14.08 -11.93 11.24
N PRO A 138 14.68 -11.06 10.40
CA PRO A 138 13.97 -9.93 9.84
C PRO A 138 13.00 -10.37 8.74
N LEU A 139 11.78 -9.83 8.79
CA LEU A 139 10.76 -9.97 7.76
C LEU A 139 10.36 -8.59 7.22
N ILE A 140 9.85 -8.59 5.99
CA ILE A 140 9.51 -7.39 5.24
C ILE A 140 8.06 -7.47 4.80
N ALA A 141 7.21 -6.64 5.37
CA ALA A 141 5.84 -6.47 4.89
C ALA A 141 5.84 -5.51 3.70
N MET A 142 5.17 -5.89 2.62
CA MET A 142 5.09 -5.11 1.38
C MET A 142 3.64 -5.12 0.88
N PRO A 143 2.99 -3.95 0.75
CA PRO A 143 1.69 -3.86 0.09
C PRO A 143 1.81 -4.12 -1.41
N HIS A 144 0.92 -4.94 -1.95
CA HIS A 144 0.74 -5.22 -3.37
C HIS A 144 -0.64 -4.76 -3.83
N GLN A 145 -0.71 -4.22 -5.04
CA GLN A 145 -1.97 -3.78 -5.64
C GLN A 145 -2.67 -4.97 -6.29
N ASN A 146 -4.00 -5.05 -6.21
CA ASN A 146 -4.77 -5.96 -7.08
C ASN A 146 -4.91 -5.26 -8.44
N THR A 147 -4.11 -5.68 -9.42
CA THR A 147 -3.97 -4.97 -10.72
C THR A 147 -4.90 -5.48 -11.81
N ASN A 148 -5.42 -6.69 -11.63
CA ASN A 148 -6.26 -7.38 -12.60
C ASN A 148 -7.70 -7.60 -12.09
N ASP A 149 -8.03 -7.06 -10.91
CA ASP A 149 -9.35 -7.06 -10.27
C ASP A 149 -9.98 -8.46 -10.16
N ASN A 150 -9.16 -9.49 -9.97
CA ASN A 150 -9.64 -10.87 -9.92
C ASN A 150 -9.76 -11.44 -8.49
N ASP A 151 -9.52 -10.58 -7.48
CA ASP A 151 -9.56 -10.87 -6.05
C ASP A 151 -8.57 -11.95 -5.58
N ALA A 152 -7.60 -12.33 -6.42
CA ALA A 152 -6.55 -13.28 -6.11
C ALA A 152 -5.19 -12.58 -6.10
N TYR A 153 -4.25 -13.10 -5.29
CA TYR A 153 -2.86 -12.65 -5.32
C TYR A 153 -2.09 -13.44 -6.37
N ASP A 154 -1.66 -12.76 -7.44
CA ASP A 154 -1.01 -13.37 -8.60
C ASP A 154 0.46 -13.03 -8.77
N PHE A 155 1.06 -12.26 -7.86
CA PHE A 155 2.45 -11.81 -8.04
C PHE A 155 3.44 -12.97 -8.26
N VAL A 156 3.35 -14.05 -7.49
CA VAL A 156 4.27 -15.19 -7.64
C VAL A 156 3.90 -16.05 -8.85
N SER A 157 2.60 -16.36 -9.03
CA SER A 157 2.10 -17.22 -10.12
C SER A 157 2.28 -16.60 -11.50
N SER A 158 2.20 -15.27 -11.61
CA SER A 158 2.40 -14.49 -12.83
C SER A 158 3.86 -14.11 -13.09
N GLU A 159 4.81 -14.55 -12.25
CA GLU A 159 6.22 -14.15 -12.31
C GLU A 159 6.41 -12.62 -12.22
N GLY A 160 5.60 -11.97 -11.38
CA GLY A 160 5.65 -10.54 -11.07
C GLY A 160 5.05 -9.63 -12.14
N GLN A 161 4.29 -10.18 -13.10
CA GLN A 161 3.60 -9.39 -14.11
C GLN A 161 2.32 -8.75 -13.57
N ASP A 162 1.59 -9.50 -12.75
CA ASP A 162 0.39 -9.05 -12.07
C ASP A 162 0.70 -8.79 -10.59
N ASP A 163 -0.14 -7.96 -10.00
CA ASP A 163 -0.17 -7.57 -8.59
C ASP A 163 1.18 -7.09 -8.06
N GLY A 164 1.77 -6.14 -8.77
CA GLY A 164 3.02 -5.51 -8.36
C GLY A 164 2.92 -4.77 -7.02
N PRO A 165 4.06 -4.48 -6.38
CA PRO A 165 4.08 -3.74 -5.13
C PRO A 165 3.57 -2.30 -5.33
N TYR A 166 2.89 -1.77 -4.33
CA TYR A 166 2.67 -0.33 -4.26
C TYR A 166 4.02 0.39 -4.16
N THR A 167 4.14 1.50 -4.87
CA THR A 167 5.36 2.31 -4.88
C THR A 167 5.09 3.76 -4.50
N ASN A 168 6.01 4.35 -3.75
CA ASN A 168 6.04 5.79 -3.46
C ASN A 168 7.30 6.37 -4.09
N ALA A 169 7.14 7.36 -4.96
CA ALA A 169 8.24 7.97 -5.73
C ALA A 169 9.12 6.94 -6.48
N GLY A 170 8.51 5.85 -6.96
CA GLY A 170 9.18 4.79 -7.72
C GLY A 170 9.92 3.74 -6.87
N ALA A 171 9.86 3.82 -5.53
CA ALA A 171 10.39 2.79 -4.64
C ALA A 171 9.25 1.99 -3.99
N PRO A 172 9.40 0.66 -3.82
CA PRO A 172 8.38 -0.17 -3.16
C PRO A 172 8.16 0.29 -1.71
N VAL A 173 6.89 0.30 -1.30
CA VAL A 173 6.50 0.58 0.08
C VAL A 173 6.78 -0.66 0.91
N VAL A 174 7.62 -0.54 1.93
CA VAL A 174 8.02 -1.68 2.78
C VAL A 174 8.03 -1.31 4.26
N GLY A 175 7.70 -2.28 5.10
CA GLY A 175 7.84 -2.23 6.55
C GLY A 175 8.73 -3.38 7.02
N LEU A 176 9.82 -3.07 7.72
CA LEU A 176 10.74 -4.08 8.24
C LEU A 176 10.47 -4.32 9.72
N ALA A 177 10.40 -5.58 10.11
CA ALA A 177 10.32 -5.99 11.50
C ALA A 177 11.22 -7.18 11.80
N TYR A 178 11.73 -7.24 13.03
CA TYR A 178 12.37 -8.43 13.58
C TYR A 178 11.32 -9.30 14.26
N VAL A 179 11.14 -10.53 13.78
CA VAL A 179 10.21 -11.49 14.36
C VAL A 179 10.99 -12.50 15.20
N VAL A 180 10.70 -12.50 16.51
CA VAL A 180 11.32 -13.40 17.47
C VAL A 180 10.45 -14.65 17.61
N VAL A 181 10.98 -15.79 17.17
CA VAL A 181 10.27 -17.07 17.31
C VAL A 181 10.40 -17.55 18.74
N GLN A 182 9.27 -17.71 19.42
CA GLN A 182 9.24 -18.34 20.72
C GLN A 182 9.35 -19.85 20.51
N SER A 183 10.52 -20.42 20.77
CA SER A 183 10.63 -21.86 20.89
C SER A 183 9.79 -22.30 22.10
N GLU A 184 8.75 -23.10 21.87
CA GLU A 184 8.19 -23.89 22.95
C GLU A 184 9.32 -24.77 23.48
N THR A 185 9.92 -24.36 24.59
CA THR A 185 10.76 -25.27 25.36
C THR A 185 9.79 -26.33 25.86
N THR A 186 9.67 -27.41 25.10
CA THR A 186 9.08 -28.65 25.56
C THR A 186 9.95 -29.08 26.73
N MET A 187 9.64 -28.59 27.92
CA MET A 187 10.16 -29.14 29.17
C MET A 187 9.59 -30.56 29.21
N GLY A 188 10.38 -31.50 28.68
CA GLY A 188 10.13 -32.92 28.79
C GLY A 188 9.94 -33.21 30.26
N GLY A 189 8.69 -33.41 30.66
CA GLY A 189 8.35 -33.91 31.97
C GLY A 189 8.93 -35.31 32.08
N GLU A 190 10.16 -35.41 32.59
CA GLU A 190 10.70 -36.65 33.13
C GLU A 190 9.81 -37.06 34.30
N THR A 191 8.77 -37.85 34.03
CA THR A 191 8.08 -38.59 35.09
C THR A 191 9.03 -39.70 35.53
N THR A 192 9.86 -39.41 36.54
CA THR A 192 10.53 -40.44 37.33
C THR A 192 9.44 -41.20 38.11
N THR A 193 8.92 -42.28 37.55
CA THR A 193 8.12 -43.26 38.32
C THR A 193 9.08 -44.24 38.97
N THR A 194 9.48 -43.95 40.20
CA THR A 194 9.99 -44.96 41.13
C THR A 194 8.82 -45.62 41.81
N GLN A 195 8.51 -46.88 41.46
CA GLN A 195 7.94 -47.88 42.37
C GLN A 195 8.38 -49.28 41.96
#